data_AF-A2C0K1-F1
#
_entry.id   AF-A2C0K1-F1
#
_cell.length_a   1.000
_cell.length_b   1.000
_cell.length_c   1.000
_cell.angle_alpha   90.00
_cell.angle_beta   90.00
_cell.angle_gamma   90.00
#
_symmetry.space_group_name_H-M   'P 1'
#
loop_
_entity.id
_entity.type
_entity.pdbx_description
1 polymer ?
#
loop_
_entity_poly.entity_id
_entity_poly.type
_entity_poly.pdbx_seq_one_letter_code
_entity_poly.pdbx_strand_id
1 'polypeptide(L)'
;MSLISRLRAVVAGDDFLDSDFDELEYDSSDDFENFNRGNKEGSTEMATISQANPFDGRSGFPPSNVIGMPGISTNDSEVSLMEPRSFDEMPRVIQALRERKTVILNLTMMEPDQAQRAVDFVAGGTFAIDGHQERVGESIFLFAPSCVTVTNSFQEEASPSNMSNKGNDLISKETSPAPEPAWGETVATAL
;
A
#
# COMPACT_ATOMS: atom_id res chain seq x y z
N MET A 1 -15.87 -28.44 -2.00
CA MET A 1 -15.16 -28.96 -0.80
C MET A 1 -15.19 -27.90 0.29
N SER A 2 -15.83 -28.18 1.43
CA SER A 2 -15.97 -27.21 2.53
C SER A 2 -14.64 -26.95 3.25
N LEU A 3 -14.43 -25.72 3.73
CA LEU A 3 -13.26 -25.31 4.52
C LEU A 3 -13.01 -26.22 5.73
N ILE A 4 -14.07 -26.78 6.31
CA ILE A 4 -14.00 -27.75 7.43
C ILE A 4 -13.32 -29.07 7.01
N SER A 5 -13.49 -29.51 5.76
CA SER A 5 -12.76 -30.69 5.24
C SER A 5 -11.28 -30.40 5.07
N ARG A 6 -10.91 -29.18 4.65
CA ARG A 6 -9.49 -28.78 4.54
C ARG A 6 -8.82 -28.66 5.91
N LEU A 7 -9.53 -28.12 6.90
CA LEU A 7 -9.00 -28.03 8.27
C LEU A 7 -8.81 -29.41 8.92
N ARG A 8 -9.74 -30.36 8.66
CA ARG A 8 -9.58 -31.74 9.12
C ARG A 8 -8.42 -32.46 8.42
N ALA A 9 -8.21 -32.24 7.13
CA ALA A 9 -7.07 -32.83 6.41
C ALA A 9 -5.73 -32.33 6.96
N VAL A 10 -5.62 -31.04 7.30
CA VAL A 10 -4.42 -30.45 7.91
C VAL A 10 -4.19 -30.94 9.35
N VAL A 11 -5.26 -31.05 10.15
CA VAL A 11 -5.17 -31.51 11.56
C VAL A 11 -4.93 -33.02 11.65
N ALA A 12 -5.38 -33.81 10.67
CA ALA A 12 -5.23 -35.26 10.69
C ALA A 12 -3.81 -35.74 10.35
N GLY A 13 -2.87 -34.83 10.03
CA GLY A 13 -1.46 -35.19 9.82
C GLY A 13 -1.27 -36.29 8.78
N ASP A 14 -2.11 -36.31 7.75
CA ASP A 14 -2.01 -37.30 6.68
C ASP A 14 -1.04 -36.77 5.62
N ASP A 15 0.17 -37.30 5.71
CA ASP A 15 1.28 -37.09 4.80
C ASP A 15 0.94 -37.69 3.43
N PHE A 16 0.62 -36.86 2.43
CA PHE A 16 0.66 -37.25 1.02
C PHE A 16 1.71 -36.42 0.29
N LEU A 17 2.96 -36.76 0.58
CA LEU A 17 4.05 -36.69 -0.39
C LEU A 17 3.94 -37.96 -1.25
N ASP A 18 3.38 -37.85 -2.46
CA ASP A 18 3.89 -38.55 -3.64
C ASP A 18 3.06 -38.27 -4.90
N SER A 19 3.78 -38.21 -6.01
CA SER A 19 3.34 -38.36 -7.42
C SER A 19 2.18 -37.51 -7.92
N ASP A 20 2.50 -36.51 -8.73
CA ASP A 20 2.11 -36.49 -10.16
C ASP A 20 2.71 -35.24 -10.82
N PHE A 21 3.97 -35.39 -11.21
CA PHE A 21 4.67 -34.52 -12.14
C PHE A 21 4.58 -35.20 -13.51
N ASP A 22 3.47 -35.02 -14.22
CA ASP A 22 3.34 -35.47 -15.61
C ASP A 22 2.67 -34.37 -16.46
N GLU A 23 3.53 -33.72 -17.24
CA GLU A 23 3.38 -33.54 -18.69
C GLU A 23 2.12 -32.82 -19.21
N LEU A 24 2.24 -31.49 -19.41
CA LEU A 24 1.35 -30.76 -20.33
C LEU A 24 2.10 -30.42 -21.62
N GLU A 25 1.79 -31.23 -22.64
CA GLU A 25 2.17 -31.10 -24.05
C GLU A 25 1.49 -29.88 -24.69
N TYR A 26 2.29 -29.03 -25.34
CA TYR A 26 1.83 -27.87 -26.11
C TYR A 26 1.46 -28.34 -27.54
N ASP A 27 0.18 -28.35 -27.89
CA ASP A 27 -0.24 -28.47 -29.29
C ASP A 27 -0.39 -27.07 -29.90
N SER A 28 0.49 -26.79 -30.86
CA SER A 28 0.48 -25.65 -31.76
C SER A 28 0.08 -26.17 -33.12
N SER A 29 -1.09 -25.79 -33.62
CA SER A 29 -1.45 -25.99 -35.03
C SER A 29 -2.16 -24.75 -35.57
N ASP A 30 -1.45 -24.11 -36.50
CA ASP A 30 -1.88 -23.03 -37.38
C ASP A 30 -3.05 -23.45 -38.28
N ASP A 31 -3.97 -22.54 -38.60
CA ASP A 31 -4.56 -22.50 -39.94
C ASP A 31 -5.15 -21.12 -40.27
N PHE A 32 -4.78 -20.63 -41.46
CA PHE A 32 -4.90 -19.28 -41.97
C PHE A 32 -6.12 -19.13 -42.90
N GLU A 33 -6.80 -17.99 -42.78
CA GLU A 33 -7.67 -17.27 -43.71
C GLU A 33 -8.64 -17.97 -44.69
N ASN A 34 -9.91 -17.54 -44.65
CA ASN A 34 -10.53 -16.96 -45.84
C ASN A 34 -11.72 -16.03 -45.54
N PHE A 35 -11.74 -14.91 -46.28
CA PHE A 35 -12.78 -13.90 -46.39
C PHE A 35 -14.16 -14.48 -46.75
N ASN A 36 -15.26 -13.86 -46.28
CA ASN A 36 -16.14 -13.00 -47.11
C ASN A 36 -17.54 -12.77 -46.49
N ARG A 37 -17.83 -11.48 -46.23
CA ARG A 37 -19.12 -10.76 -46.33
C ARG A 37 -20.46 -11.45 -45.99
N GLY A 38 -21.23 -10.75 -45.14
CA GLY A 38 -22.53 -10.21 -45.60
C GLY A 38 -23.73 -10.31 -44.65
N ASN A 39 -23.89 -9.27 -43.83
CA ASN A 39 -25.12 -8.49 -43.62
C ASN A 39 -26.32 -9.03 -42.80
N LYS A 40 -26.92 -8.08 -42.05
CA LYS A 40 -28.24 -8.01 -41.37
C LYS A 40 -28.30 -8.53 -39.93
N GLU A 41 -28.27 -7.63 -38.93
CA GLU A 41 -29.35 -6.74 -38.43
C GLU A 41 -30.43 -7.48 -37.60
N GLY A 42 -30.53 -7.08 -36.34
CA GLY A 42 -31.81 -7.04 -35.62
C GLY A 42 -31.95 -7.97 -34.42
N SER A 43 -32.16 -7.35 -33.25
CA SER A 43 -32.99 -7.79 -32.10
C SER A 43 -32.23 -8.16 -30.81
N THR A 44 -32.07 -7.12 -29.99
CA THR A 44 -32.46 -7.00 -28.57
C THR A 44 -32.71 -8.25 -27.70
N GLU A 45 -32.24 -8.11 -26.45
CA GLU A 45 -32.79 -8.66 -25.19
C GLU A 45 -32.43 -10.11 -24.84
N MET A 46 -31.44 -10.36 -23.96
CA MET A 46 -31.44 -10.20 -22.49
C MET A 46 -31.75 -11.53 -21.76
N ALA A 47 -30.69 -12.09 -21.18
CA ALA A 47 -30.62 -12.96 -20.01
C ALA A 47 -31.53 -14.21 -19.92
N THR A 48 -30.92 -15.39 -20.10
CA THR A 48 -31.37 -16.65 -19.50
C THR A 48 -30.22 -17.32 -18.74
N ILE A 49 -29.97 -16.88 -17.49
CA ILE A 49 -29.23 -17.70 -16.52
C ILE A 49 -30.22 -18.70 -15.94
N SER A 50 -30.38 -19.80 -16.67
CA SER A 50 -30.91 -21.05 -16.16
C SER A 50 -29.73 -21.87 -15.67
N GLN A 51 -29.32 -21.66 -14.42
CA GLN A 51 -28.44 -22.62 -13.75
C GLN A 51 -29.17 -23.15 -12.51
N ALA A 52 -29.94 -24.20 -12.77
CA ALA A 52 -30.49 -25.07 -11.75
C ALA A 52 -29.33 -25.61 -10.91
N ASN A 53 -29.35 -25.36 -9.60
CA ASN A 53 -28.43 -25.95 -8.65
C ASN A 53 -28.75 -27.45 -8.52
N PRO A 54 -27.84 -28.38 -8.87
CA PRO A 54 -28.08 -29.82 -8.74
C PRO A 54 -27.75 -30.36 -7.34
N PHE A 55 -27.84 -29.52 -6.29
CA PHE A 55 -27.48 -29.89 -4.92
C PHE A 55 -28.65 -29.71 -3.95
N ASP A 56 -29.79 -30.33 -4.27
CA ASP A 56 -30.87 -30.53 -3.30
C ASP A 56 -30.95 -32.02 -2.99
N GLY A 57 -30.22 -32.42 -1.95
CA GLY A 57 -29.99 -33.80 -1.59
C GLY A 57 -29.47 -33.93 -0.17
N ARG A 58 -30.40 -34.03 0.78
CA ARG A 58 -30.25 -34.81 2.03
C ARG A 58 -29.51 -34.13 3.20
N SER A 59 -30.17 -33.23 3.93
CA SER A 59 -30.19 -33.22 5.43
C SER A 59 -31.02 -32.04 5.97
N GLY A 60 -31.94 -32.31 6.89
CA GLY A 60 -32.95 -31.36 7.37
C GLY A 60 -32.47 -30.30 8.36
N PHE A 61 -31.88 -29.22 7.85
CA PHE A 61 -31.70 -27.98 8.60
C PHE A 61 -32.61 -26.88 8.03
N PRO A 62 -33.31 -26.10 8.87
CA PRO A 62 -34.20 -25.04 8.39
C PRO A 62 -33.40 -23.98 7.59
N PRO A 63 -33.99 -23.39 6.54
CA PRO A 63 -33.30 -22.39 5.72
C PRO A 63 -32.96 -21.18 6.59
N SER A 64 -31.67 -20.87 6.70
CA SER A 64 -31.19 -19.64 7.32
C SER A 64 -31.67 -18.42 6.51
N ASN A 65 -32.35 -17.48 7.16
CA ASN A 65 -32.83 -16.22 6.57
C ASN A 65 -31.74 -15.12 6.50
N VAL A 66 -30.47 -15.49 6.55
CA VAL A 66 -29.38 -14.52 6.46
C VAL A 66 -29.03 -14.32 5.00
N ILE A 67 -29.50 -13.20 4.44
CA ILE A 67 -29.09 -12.72 3.12
C ILE A 67 -27.78 -11.94 3.34
N GLY A 68 -26.68 -12.41 2.76
CA GLY A 68 -25.43 -11.65 2.74
C GLY A 68 -25.63 -10.37 1.93
N MET A 69 -25.39 -9.20 2.54
CA MET A 69 -25.49 -7.92 1.86
C MET A 69 -24.23 -7.69 1.00
N PRO A 70 -24.32 -7.71 -0.34
CA PRO A 70 -23.19 -7.39 -1.20
C PRO A 70 -22.91 -5.88 -1.05
N GLY A 71 -21.72 -5.50 -0.61
CA GLY A 71 -21.33 -4.10 -0.42
C GLY A 71 -21.01 -3.70 1.02
N ILE A 72 -21.31 -4.56 2.01
CA ILE A 72 -20.66 -4.50 3.33
C ILE A 72 -19.46 -5.43 3.30
N SER A 73 -18.51 -5.17 2.41
CA SER A 73 -17.14 -5.55 2.69
C SER A 73 -16.72 -4.63 3.84
N THR A 74 -16.54 -5.19 5.03
CA THR A 74 -15.85 -4.51 6.11
C THR A 74 -14.60 -3.87 5.49
N ASN A 75 -14.45 -2.55 5.62
CA ASN A 75 -13.25 -1.83 5.21
C ASN A 75 -12.11 -2.32 6.11
N ASP A 76 -11.62 -3.53 5.84
CA ASP A 76 -10.59 -4.20 6.60
C ASP A 76 -9.31 -3.41 6.32
N SER A 77 -9.00 -2.50 7.25
CA SER A 77 -7.76 -1.75 7.23
C SER A 77 -6.64 -2.75 7.49
N GLU A 78 -5.95 -3.16 6.44
CA GLU A 78 -4.84 -4.11 6.53
C GLU A 78 -3.55 -3.37 6.86
N VAL A 79 -2.77 -3.94 7.79
CA VAL A 79 -1.43 -3.46 8.12
C VAL A 79 -0.42 -4.52 7.71
N SER A 80 0.55 -4.16 6.87
CA SER A 80 1.60 -5.02 6.36
C SER A 80 2.95 -4.61 6.95
N LEU A 81 3.67 -5.56 7.55
CA LEU A 81 5.04 -5.34 8.02
C LEU A 81 6.01 -5.89 6.98
N MET A 82 6.97 -5.06 6.56
CA MET A 82 7.95 -5.40 5.53
C MET A 82 9.37 -5.14 6.03
N GLU A 83 10.24 -6.13 5.88
CA GLU A 83 11.67 -6.05 6.24
C GLU A 83 12.54 -6.22 4.98
N PRO A 84 12.58 -5.21 4.09
CA PRO A 84 13.35 -5.29 2.86
C PRO A 84 14.85 -5.40 3.15
N ARG A 85 15.57 -6.06 2.25
CA ARG A 85 17.05 -6.17 2.27
C ARG A 85 17.70 -5.46 1.10
N SER A 86 16.95 -5.16 0.03
CA SER A 86 17.41 -4.39 -1.13
C SER A 86 16.43 -3.27 -1.49
N PHE A 87 16.95 -2.23 -2.15
CA PHE A 87 16.14 -1.15 -2.73
C PHE A 87 15.16 -1.65 -3.80
N ASP A 88 15.44 -2.77 -4.47
CA ASP A 88 14.57 -3.34 -5.51
C ASP A 88 13.19 -3.78 -4.98
N GLU A 89 13.04 -3.93 -3.66
CA GLU A 89 11.78 -4.31 -3.03
C GLU A 89 10.82 -3.12 -2.83
N MET A 90 11.30 -1.87 -2.96
CA MET A 90 10.53 -0.66 -2.69
C MET A 90 9.26 -0.49 -3.56
N PRO A 91 9.23 -0.88 -4.85
CA PRO A 91 8.01 -0.85 -5.64
C PRO A 91 6.86 -1.67 -5.05
N ARG A 92 7.17 -2.76 -4.32
CA ARG A 92 6.15 -3.61 -3.66
C ARG A 92 5.50 -2.88 -2.48
N VAL A 93 6.26 -2.04 -1.77
CA VAL A 93 5.75 -1.17 -0.69
C VAL A 93 4.72 -0.19 -1.26
N ILE A 94 5.03 0.46 -2.38
CA ILE A 94 4.10 1.38 -3.06
C ILE A 94 2.84 0.67 -3.54
N GLN A 95 2.98 -0.54 -4.07
CA GLN A 95 1.83 -1.33 -4.50
C GLN A 95 0.89 -1.65 -3.32
N ALA A 96 1.43 -2.03 -2.17
CA ALA A 96 0.63 -2.27 -0.96
C ALA A 96 -0.09 -0.99 -0.48
N LEU A 97 0.56 0.17 -0.52
CA LEU A 97 -0.06 1.45 -0.20
C LEU A 97 -1.23 1.78 -1.16
N ARG A 98 -1.08 1.50 -2.46
CA ARG A 98 -2.16 1.67 -3.45
C ARG A 98 -3.34 0.72 -3.23
N GLU A 99 -3.09 -0.45 -2.67
CA GLU A 99 -4.10 -1.43 -2.24
C GLU A 99 -4.79 -1.04 -0.92
N ARG A 100 -4.55 0.18 -0.42
CA ARG A 100 -5.11 0.72 0.84
C ARG A 100 -4.62 -0.02 2.09
N LYS A 101 -3.40 -0.56 2.03
CA LYS A 101 -2.75 -1.20 3.18
C LYS A 101 -1.77 -0.23 3.83
N THR A 102 -1.80 -0.11 5.16
CA THR A 102 -0.75 0.59 5.91
C THR A 102 0.50 -0.27 5.93
N VAL A 103 1.67 0.28 5.65
CA VAL A 103 2.94 -0.45 5.65
C VAL A 103 3.85 0.04 6.77
N ILE A 104 4.40 -0.91 7.54
CA ILE A 104 5.49 -0.65 8.48
C ILE A 104 6.77 -1.22 7.86
N LEU A 105 7.73 -0.35 7.60
CA LEU A 105 8.98 -0.64 6.92
C LEU A 105 10.12 -0.71 7.94
N ASN A 106 10.71 -1.89 8.12
CA ASN A 106 11.90 -2.09 8.94
C ASN A 106 13.15 -2.17 8.05
N LEU A 107 13.96 -1.12 8.07
CA LEU A 107 15.16 -0.95 7.25
C LEU A 107 16.45 -1.35 7.98
N THR A 108 16.37 -1.98 9.15
CA THR A 108 17.55 -2.33 9.98
C THR A 108 18.55 -3.23 9.24
N MET A 109 18.09 -4.01 8.27
CA MET A 109 18.90 -4.96 7.49
C MET A 109 19.44 -4.39 6.17
N MET A 110 19.15 -3.11 5.85
CA MET A 110 19.64 -2.43 4.66
C MET A 110 20.86 -1.57 4.99
N GLU A 111 21.76 -1.41 4.02
CA GLU A 111 22.85 -0.43 4.14
C GLU A 111 22.29 0.99 4.30
N PRO A 112 22.93 1.87 5.09
CA PRO A 112 22.37 3.18 5.44
C PRO A 112 22.08 4.06 4.22
N ASP A 113 22.92 3.99 3.18
CA ASP A 113 22.70 4.72 1.91
C ASP A 113 21.47 4.19 1.16
N GLN A 114 21.30 2.87 1.09
CA GLN A 114 20.14 2.23 0.46
C GLN A 114 18.85 2.46 1.26
N ALA A 115 18.93 2.44 2.59
CA ALA A 115 17.82 2.72 3.48
C ALA A 115 17.30 4.16 3.29
N GLN A 116 18.21 5.14 3.21
CA GLN A 116 17.84 6.53 2.93
C GLN A 116 17.11 6.67 1.59
N ARG A 117 17.68 6.08 0.51
CA ARG A 117 17.05 6.09 -0.81
C ARG A 117 15.69 5.40 -0.81
N ALA A 118 15.54 4.31 -0.07
CA ALA A 118 14.29 3.59 0.10
C ALA A 118 13.21 4.47 0.75
N VAL A 119 13.55 5.17 1.85
CA VAL A 119 12.62 6.11 2.50
C VAL A 119 12.22 7.23 1.54
N ASP A 120 13.16 7.85 0.83
CA ASP A 120 12.86 8.94 -0.11
C ASP A 120 11.94 8.48 -1.24
N PHE A 121 12.14 7.26 -1.76
CA PHE A 121 11.29 6.67 -2.79
C PHE A 121 9.88 6.38 -2.28
N VAL A 122 9.75 5.76 -1.10
CA VAL A 122 8.44 5.44 -0.52
C VAL A 122 7.70 6.70 -0.07
N ALA A 123 8.42 7.70 0.45
CA ALA A 123 7.88 9.01 0.79
C ALA A 123 7.31 9.73 -0.43
N GLY A 124 8.05 9.72 -1.56
CA GLY A 124 7.57 10.27 -2.82
C GLY A 124 6.29 9.58 -3.33
N GLY A 125 6.23 8.25 -3.24
CA GLY A 125 5.03 7.49 -3.62
C GLY A 125 3.85 7.69 -2.65
N THR A 126 4.12 7.86 -1.36
CA THR A 126 3.09 8.13 -0.33
C THR A 126 2.50 9.52 -0.52
N PHE A 127 3.33 10.53 -0.81
CA PHE A 127 2.87 11.88 -1.11
C PHE A 127 1.98 11.92 -2.36
N ALA A 128 2.29 11.12 -3.39
CA ALA A 128 1.50 11.04 -4.62
C ALA A 128 0.08 10.47 -4.44
N ILE A 129 -0.20 9.76 -3.34
CA ILE A 129 -1.51 9.18 -3.02
C ILE A 129 -2.22 9.90 -1.85
N ASP A 130 -1.76 11.10 -1.49
CA ASP A 130 -2.22 11.85 -0.33
C ASP A 130 -2.16 11.03 0.97
N GLY A 131 -1.15 10.18 1.08
CA GLY A 131 -0.91 9.34 2.25
C GLY A 131 -0.23 10.09 3.40
N HIS A 132 -0.13 9.42 4.53
CA HIS A 132 0.59 9.89 5.70
C HIS A 132 1.85 9.03 5.93
N GLN A 133 2.91 9.64 6.46
CA GLN A 133 4.13 8.94 6.83
C GLN A 133 4.60 9.37 8.21
N GLU A 134 5.16 8.43 8.96
CA GLU A 134 5.64 8.69 10.32
C GLU A 134 6.91 7.88 10.62
N ARG A 135 7.88 8.50 11.29
CA ARG A 135 9.05 7.80 11.81
C ARG A 135 8.71 7.23 13.19
N VAL A 136 8.68 5.90 13.31
CA VAL A 136 8.35 5.21 14.56
C VAL A 136 9.59 4.68 15.30
N GLY A 137 10.77 4.67 14.65
CA GLY A 137 12.05 4.28 15.25
C GLY A 137 13.25 4.72 14.42
N GLU A 138 14.46 4.26 14.79
CA GLU A 138 15.70 4.68 14.12
C GLU A 138 15.71 4.33 12.62
N SER A 139 15.35 3.08 12.31
CA SER A 139 15.24 2.55 10.93
C SER A 139 13.85 1.96 10.65
N ILE A 140 12.82 2.43 11.38
CA ILE A 140 11.46 1.93 11.25
C ILE A 140 10.51 3.08 10.90
N PHE A 141 9.79 2.92 9.79
CA PHE A 141 8.90 3.93 9.23
C PHE A 141 7.51 3.36 8.99
N LEU A 142 6.48 4.15 9.25
CA LEU A 142 5.09 3.86 8.96
C LEU A 142 4.65 4.69 7.76
N PHE A 143 4.00 4.05 6.79
CA PHE A 143 3.36 4.68 5.65
C PHE A 143 1.91 4.24 5.60
N ALA A 144 1.00 5.20 5.53
CA ALA A 144 -0.44 4.98 5.57
C ALA A 144 -1.09 5.62 4.33
N PRO A 145 -2.03 4.93 3.66
CA PRO A 145 -2.83 5.52 2.58
C PRO A 145 -3.82 6.56 3.15
N SER A 146 -4.38 7.40 2.28
CA SER A 146 -5.31 8.48 2.66
C SER A 146 -6.57 8.06 3.42
N CYS A 147 -6.93 6.77 3.41
CA CYS A 147 -8.05 6.22 4.18
C CYS A 147 -7.72 5.89 5.65
N VAL A 148 -6.46 6.04 6.07
CA VAL A 148 -6.01 5.73 7.43
C VAL A 148 -5.52 6.99 8.13
N THR A 149 -6.17 7.36 9.23
CA THR A 149 -5.72 8.45 10.09
C THR A 149 -4.69 7.93 11.08
N VAL A 150 -3.49 8.50 11.04
CA VAL A 150 -2.44 8.21 12.02
C VAL A 150 -2.48 9.29 13.10
N THR A 151 -2.65 8.87 14.35
CA THR A 151 -2.61 9.76 15.51
C THR A 151 -1.43 9.39 16.37
N ASN A 152 -0.47 10.30 16.49
CA ASN A 152 0.62 10.13 17.42
C ASN A 152 0.33 10.88 18.72
N SER A 153 0.30 10.16 19.84
CA SER A 153 0.11 10.72 21.18
C SER A 153 1.41 11.26 21.80
N PHE A 154 2.53 11.18 21.09
CA PHE A 154 3.75 11.91 21.43
C PHE A 154 3.59 13.39 21.03
N GLN A 155 2.75 14.08 21.79
CA GLN A 155 2.72 15.53 21.85
C GLN A 155 4.03 16.02 22.50
N GLU A 156 4.76 16.82 21.74
CA GLU A 156 5.12 18.16 22.20
C GLU A 156 6.15 18.24 23.36
N GLU A 157 7.35 17.73 23.11
CA GLU A 157 8.52 18.50 23.54
C GLU A 157 8.81 19.51 22.43
N ALA A 158 8.12 20.64 22.51
CA ALA A 158 8.55 21.87 21.89
C ALA A 158 10.07 21.98 22.12
N SER A 159 10.85 21.94 21.05
CA SER A 159 12.23 22.41 21.12
C SER A 159 12.16 23.78 21.80
N PRO A 160 12.79 23.97 22.98
CA PRO A 160 12.79 25.29 23.58
C PRO A 160 13.45 26.20 22.56
N SER A 161 12.65 27.09 21.99
CA SER A 161 13.16 28.29 21.38
C SER A 161 14.09 28.91 22.42
N ASN A 162 15.39 28.87 22.12
CA ASN A 162 16.44 29.60 22.82
C ASN A 162 16.09 31.09 22.74
N MET A 163 15.24 31.59 23.62
CA MET A 163 14.92 33.01 23.74
C MET A 163 14.75 33.36 25.22
N SER A 164 15.89 33.62 25.85
CA SER A 164 16.16 34.60 26.89
C SER A 164 15.00 34.98 27.84
N ASN A 165 15.05 34.44 29.05
CA ASN A 165 14.52 35.14 30.22
C ASN A 165 15.61 35.18 31.30
N LYS A 166 16.47 36.20 31.25
CA LYS A 166 17.30 36.59 32.38
C LYS A 166 16.86 37.99 32.77
N GLY A 167 16.19 38.08 33.90
CA GLY A 167 15.74 39.32 34.48
C GLY A 167 16.90 40.30 34.61
N ASN A 168 16.67 41.48 34.06
CA ASN A 168 16.90 42.77 34.69
C ASN A 168 18.29 42.98 35.32
N ASP A 169 19.27 43.29 34.48
CA ASP A 169 20.35 44.20 34.86
C ASP A 169 20.67 45.12 33.68
N LEU A 170 20.70 46.42 33.99
CA LEU A 170 20.92 47.54 33.09
C LEU A 170 22.29 47.44 32.39
N ILE A 171 22.35 47.46 31.06
CA ILE A 171 23.41 48.17 30.28
C ILE A 171 23.08 48.21 28.77
N SER A 172 23.17 49.41 28.21
CA SER A 172 23.56 49.78 26.84
C SER A 172 22.97 49.06 25.61
N LYS A 173 22.14 49.83 24.91
CA LYS A 173 21.66 49.71 23.52
C LYS A 173 22.81 49.75 22.51
N GLU A 174 23.08 48.65 21.80
CA GLU A 174 23.78 48.66 20.50
C GLU A 174 23.06 47.74 19.52
N THR A 175 22.37 48.35 18.56
CA THR A 175 21.83 47.72 17.36
C THR A 175 22.96 47.51 16.36
N SER A 176 23.35 46.26 16.12
CA SER A 176 24.20 45.88 14.97
C SER A 176 23.30 45.39 13.83
N PRO A 177 23.36 45.99 12.62
CA PRO A 177 22.68 45.43 11.45
C PRO A 177 23.41 44.17 10.95
N ALA A 178 22.67 43.25 10.33
CA ALA A 178 23.20 42.04 9.72
C ALA A 178 24.18 42.37 8.57
N PRO A 179 25.24 41.57 8.36
CA PRO A 179 26.15 41.78 7.23
C PRO A 179 25.42 41.52 5.90
N GLU A 180 25.63 42.39 4.92
CA GLU A 180 25.15 42.21 3.56
C GLU A 180 25.76 40.96 2.90
N PRO A 181 24.97 40.20 2.12
CA PRO A 181 25.52 39.12 1.31
C PRO A 181 26.46 39.69 0.25
N ALA A 182 27.68 39.15 0.18
CA ALA A 182 28.76 39.62 -0.71
C ALA A 182 28.52 39.45 -2.22
N TRP A 183 27.32 39.09 -2.66
CA TRP A 183 27.00 38.74 -4.05
C TRP A 183 26.06 39.74 -4.75
N GLY A 184 25.70 40.87 -4.10
CA GLY A 184 24.57 41.71 -4.52
C GLY A 184 24.87 43.04 -5.23
N GLU A 185 26.07 43.60 -5.17
CA GLU A 185 26.33 44.94 -5.71
C GLU A 185 27.36 44.91 -6.84
N THR A 186 26.90 45.04 -8.08
CA THR A 186 27.53 45.90 -9.10
C THR A 186 26.52 46.15 -10.21
N VAL A 187 26.70 47.29 -10.87
CA VAL A 187 26.12 47.70 -12.16
C VAL A 187 24.94 48.68 -12.10
N ALA A 188 25.35 49.95 -12.18
CA ALA A 188 24.79 50.98 -13.04
C ALA A 188 23.68 51.88 -12.49
N THR A 189 24.11 52.91 -11.75
CA THR A 189 23.66 54.28 -12.03
C THR A 189 24.52 54.84 -13.17
N ALA A 190 23.91 55.04 -14.34
CA ALA A 190 24.39 55.98 -15.35
C ALA A 190 23.19 56.40 -16.22
N LEU A 191 22.96 57.72 -16.23
CA LEU A 191 21.92 58.52 -16.92
C LEU A 191 20.62 58.77 -16.12
#